data_AF-A0A9D8WN31-F1
#
_entry.id   AF-A0A9D8WN31-F1
#
_cell.length_a   1.000
_cell.length_b   1.000
_cell.length_c   1.000
_cell.angle_alpha   90.00
_cell.angle_beta   90.00
_cell.angle_gamma   90.00
#
_symmetry.space_group_name_H-M   'P 1'
#
loop_
_entity.id
_entity.type
_entity.pdbx_description
1 polymer ?
#
loop_
_entity_poly.entity_id
_entity_poly.type
_entity_poly.pdbx_seq_one_letter_code
_entity_poly.pdbx_strand_id
1 'polypeptide(L)'
;MKKAYILIFLAMLTVSTVNAQRHMDNLGRGLVAIPDGSTSGSNSNYITWRRLGTEYYDVTYNLYKNGSLLASGLTTTSYSDNKSAPPTTQYQVAAVVRGVEQGKCTAVTPWTQYVYN
;
A
#
# COMPACT_ATOMS: atom_id res chain seq x y z
N MET A 1 -47.17 19.07 -29.81
CA MET A 1 -45.87 19.74 -29.59
C MET A 1 -45.25 19.43 -28.24
N LYS A 2 -45.95 19.56 -27.09
CA LYS A 2 -45.42 19.24 -25.75
C LYS A 2 -44.86 17.80 -25.57
N LYS A 3 -45.52 16.80 -26.17
CA LYS A 3 -45.08 15.38 -26.12
C LYS A 3 -43.76 15.13 -26.86
N ALA A 4 -43.44 15.92 -27.88
CA ALA A 4 -42.20 15.78 -28.64
C ALA A 4 -40.98 16.28 -27.84
N TYR A 5 -41.14 17.35 -27.06
CA TYR A 5 -40.07 17.83 -26.16
C TYR A 5 -39.73 16.84 -25.05
N ILE A 6 -40.73 16.13 -24.51
CA ILE A 6 -40.52 15.08 -23.50
C ILE A 6 -39.74 13.90 -24.09
N LEU A 7 -40.07 13.49 -25.32
CA LEU A 7 -39.37 12.41 -26.02
C LEU A 7 -37.92 12.78 -26.37
N ILE A 8 -37.68 14.04 -26.77
CA ILE A 8 -36.33 14.56 -27.05
C ILE A 8 -35.49 14.62 -25.76
N PHE A 9 -36.07 15.06 -24.64
CA PHE A 9 -35.39 15.11 -23.36
C PHE A 9 -35.02 13.70 -22.84
N LEU A 10 -35.93 12.73 -23.00
CA LEU A 10 -35.69 11.34 -22.61
C LEU A 10 -34.60 10.67 -23.47
N ALA A 11 -34.56 10.98 -24.77
CA ALA A 11 -33.53 10.48 -25.67
C ALA A 11 -32.13 11.02 -25.29
N MET A 12 -32.02 12.28 -24.86
CA MET A 12 -30.74 12.87 -24.43
C MET A 12 -30.16 12.23 -23.16
N LEU A 13 -30.99 11.71 -22.24
CA LEU A 13 -30.49 11.02 -21.03
C LEU A 13 -29.77 9.69 -21.36
N THR A 14 -30.16 9.02 -22.45
CA THR A 14 -29.65 7.68 -22.80
C THR A 14 -28.28 7.67 -23.48
N VAL A 15 -27.76 8.83 -23.90
CA VAL A 15 -26.47 8.95 -24.64
C VAL A 15 -25.28 9.15 -23.69
N SER A 16 -25.52 9.14 -22.37
CA SER A 16 -24.48 9.30 -21.36
C SER A 16 -23.63 8.03 -21.26
N THR A 17 -22.34 8.11 -21.59
CA THR A 17 -21.40 7.01 -21.30
C THR A 17 -21.18 6.92 -19.80
N VAL A 18 -21.65 5.83 -19.19
CA VAL A 18 -21.39 5.55 -17.77
C VAL A 18 -20.06 4.81 -17.66
N ASN A 19 -19.03 5.48 -17.15
CA ASN A 19 -17.78 4.83 -16.80
C ASN A 19 -17.96 4.15 -15.43
N ALA A 20 -18.16 2.83 -15.44
CA ALA A 20 -18.15 2.04 -14.21
C ALA A 20 -16.71 1.78 -13.74
N GLN A 21 -16.50 1.73 -12.43
CA GLN A 21 -15.22 1.32 -11.87
C GLN A 21 -15.00 -0.19 -12.13
N ARG A 22 -13.79 -0.56 -12.53
CA ARG A 22 -13.45 -1.98 -12.78
C ARG A 22 -13.51 -2.76 -11.48
N HIS A 23 -14.01 -4.00 -11.54
CA HIS A 23 -13.83 -4.94 -10.45
C HIS A 23 -12.35 -5.31 -10.34
N MET A 24 -11.80 -5.21 -9.13
CA MET A 24 -10.39 -5.45 -8.83
C MET A 24 -10.29 -6.26 -7.54
N ASP A 25 -9.21 -7.04 -7.40
CA ASP A 25 -8.98 -7.85 -6.22
C ASP A 25 -8.80 -6.99 -4.95
N ASN A 26 -9.34 -7.49 -3.84
CA ASN A 26 -9.09 -6.92 -2.53
C ASN A 26 -7.75 -7.44 -1.98
N LEU A 27 -6.69 -6.64 -2.16
CA LEU A 27 -5.34 -7.00 -1.74
C LEU A 27 -5.01 -6.47 -0.35
N GLY A 28 -4.26 -7.28 0.41
CA GLY A 28 -3.56 -6.79 1.60
C GLY A 28 -2.35 -5.92 1.24
N ARG A 29 -1.75 -5.31 2.28
CA ARG A 29 -0.59 -4.40 2.17
C ARG A 29 0.60 -5.01 1.42
N GLY A 30 0.72 -6.34 1.37
CA GLY A 30 1.80 -7.02 0.65
C GLY A 30 3.18 -6.62 1.17
N LEU A 31 3.30 -6.44 2.47
CA LEU A 31 4.55 -6.09 3.12
C LEU A 31 5.54 -7.25 2.96
N VAL A 32 6.74 -6.94 2.53
CA VAL A 32 7.85 -7.88 2.38
C VAL A 32 9.10 -7.24 2.99
N ALA A 33 9.85 -8.03 3.74
CA ALA A 33 11.18 -7.67 4.21
C ALA A 33 12.18 -8.68 3.66
N ILE A 34 13.28 -8.19 3.11
CA ILE A 34 14.34 -9.00 2.51
C ILE A 34 15.64 -8.59 3.19
N PRO A 35 16.50 -9.53 3.61
CA PRO A 35 17.82 -9.18 4.10
C PRO A 35 18.57 -8.41 3.00
N ASP A 36 19.32 -7.39 3.37
CA ASP A 36 20.23 -6.70 2.46
C ASP A 36 21.59 -7.42 2.56
N GLY A 37 21.81 -8.38 1.66
CA GLY A 37 22.98 -9.26 1.60
C GLY A 37 24.29 -8.55 1.22
N SER A 38 24.27 -7.21 1.08
CA SER A 38 25.46 -6.41 0.77
C SER A 38 26.48 -6.34 1.90
N THR A 39 26.14 -6.74 3.13
CA THR A 39 27.07 -6.67 4.26
C THR A 39 27.03 -7.92 5.12
N SER A 40 27.99 -8.81 4.89
CA SER A 40 28.40 -9.83 5.88
C SER A 40 28.77 -9.12 7.19
N GLY A 41 27.83 -9.08 8.14
CA GLY A 41 28.02 -8.46 9.46
C GLY A 41 27.13 -7.27 9.80
N SER A 42 26.41 -6.67 8.83
CA SER A 42 25.41 -5.64 9.11
C SER A 42 24.03 -6.24 8.96
N ASN A 43 23.33 -6.45 10.08
CA ASN A 43 21.94 -6.85 10.07
C ASN A 43 21.11 -5.71 9.48
N SER A 44 20.93 -5.71 8.15
CA SER A 44 20.17 -4.71 7.41
C SER A 44 19.06 -5.41 6.63
N ASN A 45 17.89 -4.78 6.55
CA ASN A 45 16.76 -5.30 5.78
C ASN A 45 16.22 -4.23 4.83
N TYR A 46 15.85 -4.64 3.63
CA TYR A 46 15.06 -3.85 2.70
C TYR A 46 13.58 -4.22 2.82
N ILE A 47 12.74 -3.23 3.06
CA ILE A 47 11.31 -3.39 3.28
C ILE A 47 10.54 -2.72 2.15
N THR A 48 9.54 -3.40 1.60
CA THR A 48 8.65 -2.84 0.57
C THR A 48 7.20 -3.27 0.81
N TRP A 49 6.26 -2.44 0.39
CA TRP A 49 4.82 -2.71 0.47
C TRP A 49 4.08 -2.15 -0.73
N ARG A 50 2.80 -2.50 -0.86
CA ARG A 50 1.92 -1.98 -1.91
C ARG A 50 1.32 -0.65 -1.51
N ARG A 51 1.23 0.26 -2.48
CA ARG A 51 0.19 1.28 -2.53
C ARG A 51 -1.03 0.67 -3.21
N LEU A 52 -2.16 0.62 -2.52
CA LEU A 52 -3.39 0.03 -3.02
C LEU A 52 -4.11 1.02 -3.93
N GLY A 53 -4.83 0.52 -4.93
CA GLY A 53 -5.63 1.36 -5.84
C GLY A 53 -6.79 2.08 -5.16
N THR A 54 -7.13 1.70 -3.93
CA THR A 54 -8.14 2.36 -3.09
C THR A 54 -7.58 3.51 -2.26
N GLU A 55 -6.26 3.74 -2.28
CA GLU A 55 -5.60 4.80 -1.51
C GLU A 55 -5.51 6.11 -2.31
N TYR A 56 -5.90 7.21 -1.69
CA TYR A 56 -5.88 8.54 -2.30
C TYR A 56 -4.45 9.12 -2.38
N TYR A 57 -4.30 10.26 -3.06
CA TYR A 57 -2.98 10.82 -3.39
C TYR A 57 -2.14 11.23 -2.17
N ASP A 58 -2.81 11.55 -1.06
CA ASP A 58 -2.26 12.11 0.19
C ASP A 58 -1.94 11.05 1.26
N VAL A 59 -2.09 9.76 0.95
CA VAL A 59 -1.79 8.69 1.90
C VAL A 59 -0.28 8.62 2.15
N THR A 60 0.09 8.65 3.42
CA THR A 60 1.45 8.39 3.90
C THR A 60 1.49 7.10 4.72
N TYR A 61 2.68 6.64 5.11
CA TYR A 61 2.85 5.38 5.83
C TYR A 61 3.69 5.54 7.08
N ASN A 62 3.28 4.83 8.13
CA ASN A 62 4.07 4.58 9.32
C ASN A 62 4.60 3.15 9.26
N LEU A 63 5.92 3.01 9.41
CA LEU A 63 6.61 1.73 9.46
C LEU A 63 6.96 1.43 10.92
N TYR A 64 6.66 0.22 11.35
CA TYR A 64 6.94 -0.29 12.69
C TYR A 64 7.96 -1.42 12.63
N LYS A 65 8.81 -1.46 13.66
CA LYS A 65 9.81 -2.49 13.92
C LYS A 65 9.61 -3.03 15.34
N ASN A 66 9.32 -4.32 15.48
CA ASN A 66 9.05 -4.99 16.76
C ASN A 66 7.99 -4.24 17.59
N GLY A 67 6.95 -3.72 16.93
CA GLY A 67 5.86 -2.95 17.56
C GLY A 67 6.15 -1.47 17.80
N SER A 68 7.42 -1.04 17.78
CA SER A 68 7.81 0.37 17.91
C SER A 68 7.83 1.10 16.57
N LEU A 69 7.54 2.40 16.57
CA LEU A 69 7.58 3.23 15.37
C LEU A 69 9.04 3.36 14.90
N LEU A 70 9.33 2.90 13.68
CA LEU A 70 10.63 3.01 13.03
C LEU A 70 10.73 4.28 12.19
N ALA A 71 9.68 4.57 11.41
CA ALA A 71 9.59 5.76 10.56
C ALA A 71 8.11 6.15 10.37
N SER A 72 7.86 7.44 10.17
CA SER A 72 6.50 7.99 10.02
C SER A 72 6.41 8.96 8.86
N GLY A 73 5.21 9.10 8.30
CA GLY A 73 4.95 10.06 7.21
C GLY A 73 5.68 9.70 5.90
N LEU A 74 5.98 8.42 5.68
CA LEU A 74 6.63 7.95 4.46
C LEU A 74 5.71 8.15 3.26
N THR A 75 6.20 8.80 2.21
CA THR A 75 5.49 8.97 0.93
C THR A 75 5.88 7.92 -0.11
N THR A 76 6.98 7.20 0.13
CA THR A 76 7.44 6.06 -0.65
C THR A 76 6.87 4.75 -0.12
N THR A 77 6.96 3.68 -0.91
CA THR A 77 6.52 2.33 -0.54
C THR A 77 7.68 1.36 -0.29
N SER A 78 8.82 1.92 0.11
CA SER A 78 10.03 1.17 0.43
C SER A 78 10.86 1.88 1.50
N TYR A 79 11.60 1.11 2.29
CA TYR A 79 12.47 1.59 3.34
C TYR A 79 13.66 0.65 3.54
N SER A 80 14.86 1.20 3.72
CA SER A 80 16.05 0.42 4.09
C SER A 80 16.33 0.58 5.59
N ASP A 81 16.16 -0.50 6.35
CA ASP A 81 16.50 -0.55 7.77
C ASP A 81 17.94 -1.03 7.94
N ASN A 82 18.86 -0.08 8.06
CA ASN A 82 20.30 -0.34 8.16
C ASN A 82 20.78 -0.45 9.62
N LYS A 83 19.86 -0.48 10.60
CA LYS A 83 20.19 -0.43 12.03
C LYS A 83 19.72 -1.69 12.73
N SER A 84 20.61 -2.67 12.91
CA SER A 84 20.38 -3.87 13.73
C SER A 84 19.02 -4.52 13.45
N ALA A 85 18.92 -5.15 12.29
CA ALA A 85 17.71 -5.70 11.72
C ALA A 85 17.86 -7.22 11.53
N PRO A 86 17.94 -8.01 12.63
CA PRO A 86 18.13 -9.46 12.53
C PRO A 86 16.96 -10.14 11.80
N PRO A 87 17.12 -11.41 11.35
CA PRO A 87 16.06 -12.16 10.67
C PRO A 87 14.77 -12.35 11.48
N THR A 88 14.83 -12.17 12.81
CA THR A 88 13.68 -12.24 13.72
C THR A 88 12.92 -10.92 13.84
N THR A 89 13.37 -9.86 13.18
CA THR A 89 12.74 -8.54 13.25
C THR A 89 11.35 -8.59 12.64
N GLN A 90 10.35 -8.09 13.34
CA GLN A 90 8.99 -7.99 12.84
C GLN A 90 8.72 -6.60 12.28
N TYR A 91 8.23 -6.52 11.06
CA TYR A 91 7.82 -5.28 10.42
C TYR A 91 6.31 -5.23 10.22
N GLN A 92 5.74 -4.04 10.40
CA GLN A 92 4.35 -3.74 10.09
C GLN A 92 4.24 -2.36 9.48
N VAL A 93 3.27 -2.16 8.60
CA VAL A 93 2.96 -0.86 8.01
C VAL A 93 1.52 -0.48 8.32
N ALA A 94 1.32 0.76 8.73
CA ALA A 94 0.02 1.39 8.80
C ALA A 94 -0.05 2.54 7.79
N ALA A 95 -1.17 2.64 7.07
CA ALA A 95 -1.45 3.80 6.26
C ALA A 95 -1.95 4.94 7.14
N VAL A 96 -1.65 6.18 6.76
CA VAL A 96 -2.17 7.39 7.38
C VAL A 96 -2.98 8.12 6.32
N VAL A 97 -4.30 8.14 6.50
CA VAL A 97 -5.26 8.72 5.56
C VAL A 97 -5.79 10.00 6.18
N ARG A 98 -5.54 11.15 5.52
CA ARG A 98 -5.96 12.47 6.02
C ARG A 98 -5.55 12.73 7.48
N GLY A 99 -4.32 12.32 7.84
CA GLY A 99 -3.78 12.45 9.19
C GLY A 99 -4.25 11.40 10.20
N VAL A 100 -5.14 10.48 9.81
CA VAL A 100 -5.61 9.39 10.68
C VAL A 100 -4.91 8.09 10.34
N GLU A 101 -4.18 7.56 11.32
CA GLU A 101 -3.54 6.25 11.21
C GLU A 101 -4.58 5.12 11.19
N GLN A 102 -4.42 4.23 10.20
CA GLN A 102 -5.25 3.06 9.99
C GLN A 102 -4.67 1.83 10.71
N GLY A 103 -5.39 0.72 10.68
CA GLY A 103 -4.91 -0.54 11.23
C GLY A 103 -3.57 -0.98 10.62
N LYS A 104 -2.67 -1.47 11.48
CA LYS A 104 -1.40 -2.09 11.05
C LYS A 104 -1.69 -3.36 10.25
N CYS A 105 -0.91 -3.60 9.19
CA CYS A 105 -0.96 -4.88 8.50
C CYS A 105 -0.43 -6.03 9.39
N THR A 106 -0.65 -7.26 8.94
CA THR A 106 -0.01 -8.45 9.51
C THR A 106 1.50 -8.26 9.57
N ALA A 107 2.11 -8.66 10.69
CA ALA A 107 3.54 -8.60 10.86
C ALA A 107 4.25 -9.58 9.92
N VAL A 108 5.39 -9.18 9.39
CA VAL A 108 6.27 -10.04 8.59
C VAL A 108 7.68 -10.05 9.14
N THR A 109 8.36 -11.17 9.01
CA THR A 109 9.80 -11.29 9.26
C THR A 109 10.56 -11.29 7.93
N PRO A 110 11.82 -10.83 7.91
CA PRO A 110 12.70 -10.95 6.77
C PRO A 110 12.75 -12.37 6.20
N TRP A 111 12.90 -12.47 4.89
CA TRP A 111 13.16 -13.74 4.24
C TRP A 111 14.50 -14.33 4.69
N THR A 112 14.58 -15.65 4.76
CA THR A 112 15.81 -16.35 5.17
C THR A 112 16.83 -16.48 4.04
N GLN A 113 16.40 -16.37 2.79
CA GLN A 113 17.25 -16.43 1.60
C GLN A 113 16.59 -15.72 0.41
N TYR A 114 17.40 -15.21 -0.52
CA TYR A 114 16.90 -14.78 -1.82
C TYR A 114 16.45 -16.01 -2.61
N VAL A 115 15.22 -16.01 -3.11
CA VAL A 115 14.74 -17.06 -4.01
C VAL A 115 15.33 -16.79 -5.39
N TYR A 116 16.50 -17.37 -5.67
CA TYR A 116 16.97 -17.55 -7.03
C TYR A 116 16.39 -18.88 -7.53
N ASN A 117 15.53 -18.83 -8.55
CA ASN A 117 15.18 -20.00 -9.34
C ASN A 117 16.20 -20.20 -10.45
#